data_AF-N6UPR0-F1
#
_entry.id   AF-N6UPR0-F1
#
_cell.length_a   1.000
_cell.length_b   1.000
_cell.length_c   1.000
_cell.angle_alpha   90.00
_cell.angle_beta   90.00
_cell.angle_gamma   90.00
#
_symmetry.space_group_name_H-M   'P 1'
#
loop_
_entity.id
_entity.type
_entity.pdbx_description
1 polymer ?
#
loop_
_entity_poly.entity_id
_entity_poly.type
_entity_poly.pdbx_seq_one_letter_code
_entity_poly.pdbx_strand_id
1 'polypeptide(L)' 'MSSWKHKLAAIFYGPSWQPGKPRLGLEEDKIKVVKREKYNVKIPLWCNLYLLIHFAVMVYGFHQLALRHLVRKV' A
#
# COMPACT_ATOMS: atom_id res chain seq x y z
N MET A 1 -0.68 -12.31 -27.28
CA MET A 1 -1.98 -12.40 -26.58
C MET A 1 -3.05 -11.59 -27.33
N SER A 2 -3.59 -12.10 -28.46
CA SER A 2 -4.54 -11.33 -29.30
C SER A 2 -6.01 -11.73 -29.09
N SER A 3 -6.31 -12.99 -28.73
CA SER A 3 -7.70 -13.45 -28.62
C SER A 3 -8.36 -13.06 -27.28
N TRP A 4 -9.57 -12.50 -27.36
CA TRP A 4 -10.43 -12.17 -26.22
C TRP A 4 -10.72 -13.36 -25.29
N LYS A 5 -10.78 -14.58 -25.84
CA LYS A 5 -10.98 -15.82 -25.06
C LYS A 5 -9.87 -16.01 -24.02
N HIS A 6 -8.62 -15.71 -24.39
CA HIS A 6 -7.49 -15.83 -23.46
C HIS A 6 -7.50 -14.76 -22.37
N LYS A 7 -7.99 -13.55 -22.68
CA LYS A 7 -8.14 -12.49 -21.68
C LYS A 7 -9.19 -12.87 -20.63
N LEU A 8 -10.34 -13.40 -21.05
CA LEU A 8 -11.37 -13.88 -20.13
C LEU A 8 -10.85 -15.06 -19.28
N ALA A 9 -10.19 -16.02 -19.90
CA ALA A 9 -9.62 -17.16 -19.18
C ALA A 9 -8.56 -16.75 -18.14
N ALA A 10 -7.73 -15.73 -18.41
CA ALA A 10 -6.78 -15.20 -17.42
C ALA A 10 -7.47 -14.54 -16.21
N ILE A 11 -8.67 -13.97 -16.39
CA ILE A 11 -9.46 -13.42 -15.27
C ILE A 11 -10.03 -14.55 -14.40
N PHE A 12 -10.59 -15.61 -15.01
CA PHE A 12 -11.21 -16.71 -14.28
C PHE A 12 -10.22 -17.70 -13.65
N TYR A 13 -9.08 -17.92 -14.29
CA TYR A 13 -8.06 -18.87 -13.84
C TYR A 13 -6.89 -18.21 -13.10
N GLY A 14 -6.81 -16.89 -13.16
CA GLY A 14 -5.81 -16.09 -12.47
C GLY A 14 -4.67 -15.65 -13.39
N PRO A 15 -3.88 -14.66 -12.93
CA PRO A 15 -2.86 -13.99 -13.74
C PRO A 15 -1.70 -14.91 -14.17
N SER A 16 -1.54 -16.07 -13.52
CA SER A 16 -0.51 -17.04 -13.84
C SER A 16 -0.91 -18.00 -14.99
N TRP A 17 -2.16 -17.98 -15.43
CA TRP A 17 -2.65 -18.87 -16.48
C TRP A 17 -2.22 -18.43 -17.88
N GLN A 18 -1.83 -19.38 -18.73
CA GLN A 18 -1.41 -19.16 -20.11
C GLN A 18 -2.11 -20.12 -21.08
N PRO A 19 -2.28 -19.74 -22.36
CA PRO A 19 -2.87 -20.62 -23.37
C PRO A 19 -2.10 -21.95 -23.49
N GLY A 20 -2.80 -23.07 -23.34
CA GLY A 20 -2.20 -24.42 -23.41
C GLY A 20 -1.62 -24.96 -22.11
N LYS A 21 -1.60 -24.18 -21.01
CA LYS A 21 -1.13 -24.63 -19.69
C LYS A 21 -2.30 -25.03 -18.77
N PRO A 22 -2.04 -25.86 -17.73
CA PRO A 22 -3.03 -26.22 -16.71
C PRO A 22 -3.66 -24.98 -16.05
N ARG A 23 -4.86 -25.14 -15.47
CA ARG A 23 -5.61 -24.04 -14.82
C ARG A 23 -4.77 -23.25 -13.81
N LEU A 24 -3.95 -23.93 -13.01
CA LEU A 24 -3.10 -23.31 -11.98
C LEU A 24 -1.74 -22.81 -12.49
N GLY A 25 -1.49 -22.85 -13.80
CA GLY A 25 -0.16 -22.61 -14.37
C GLY A 25 0.79 -23.78 -14.14
N LEU A 26 2.04 -23.64 -14.60
CA LEU A 26 3.11 -24.58 -14.27
C LEU A 26 3.88 -24.08 -13.04
N GLU A 27 4.34 -24.99 -12.20
CA GLU A 27 5.18 -24.63 -11.06
C GLU A 27 6.49 -23.97 -11.49
N GLU A 28 7.00 -24.32 -12.67
CA GLU A 28 8.20 -23.75 -13.27
C GLU A 28 8.05 -22.26 -13.63
N ASP A 29 6.83 -21.81 -13.91
CA ASP A 29 6.54 -20.39 -14.20
C ASP A 29 6.42 -19.54 -12.94
N LYS A 30 6.40 -20.15 -11.74
CA LYS A 30 6.30 -19.39 -10.50
C LYS A 30 7.59 -18.61 -10.28
N ILE A 31 7.45 -17.28 -10.22
CA ILE A 31 8.55 -16.39 -9.85
C ILE A 31 9.06 -16.83 -8.46
N LYS A 32 10.31 -17.26 -8.39
CA LYS A 32 10.96 -17.60 -7.12
C LYS A 32 10.99 -16.34 -6.26
N VAL A 33 10.21 -16.33 -5.18
CA VAL A 33 10.18 -15.22 -4.23
C VAL A 33 11.50 -15.21 -3.48
N VAL A 34 12.46 -14.44 -3.99
CA VAL A 34 13.73 -14.18 -3.31
C VAL A 34 13.44 -13.31 -2.08
N LYS A 35 14.14 -13.56 -0.97
CA LYS A 35 14.10 -12.67 0.20
C LYS A 35 14.56 -11.28 -0.25
N ARG A 36 13.62 -10.35 -0.39
CA ARG A 36 13.90 -8.95 -0.68
C ARG A 36 14.31 -8.27 0.62
N GLU A 37 15.39 -7.50 0.58
CA GLU A 37 15.74 -6.64 1.71
C GLU A 37 14.60 -5.65 1.97
N LYS A 38 14.13 -5.63 3.22
CA LYS A 38 13.05 -4.72 3.62
C LYS A 38 13.59 -3.30 3.54
N TYR A 39 12.92 -2.46 2.78
CA TYR A 39 13.25 -1.04 2.67
C TYR A 39 13.24 -0.40 4.07
N ASN A 40 14.41 0.04 4.53
CA ASN A 40 14.60 0.65 5.84
C ASN A 40 15.25 2.03 5.67
N VAL A 41 14.42 3.06 5.49
CA VAL A 41 14.90 4.44 5.34
C VAL A 41 15.19 5.00 6.72
N LYS A 42 16.47 5.22 6.99
CA LYS A 42 16.90 6.00 8.14
C LYS A 42 16.82 7.48 7.75
N ILE A 43 15.77 8.15 8.19
CA ILE A 43 15.68 9.60 8.04
C ILE A 43 16.58 10.31 9.07
N PRO A 44 17.21 11.43 8.69
CA PRO A 44 18.08 12.18 9.60
C PRO A 44 17.30 12.75 10.78
N LEU A 45 18.00 13.02 11.88
CA LEU A 45 17.40 13.45 13.15
C LEU A 45 16.55 14.72 13.02
N TRP A 46 16.98 15.69 12.21
CA TRP A 46 16.23 16.92 11.96
C TRP A 46 14.88 16.68 11.26
N CYS A 47 14.78 15.68 10.38
CA CYS A 47 13.52 15.32 9.73
C CYS A 47 12.55 14.72 10.75
N ASN A 48 13.04 13.84 11.63
CA ASN A 48 12.25 13.32 12.74
C ASN A 48 11.75 14.43 13.66
N LEU A 49 12.63 15.37 14.01
CA LEU A 49 12.27 16.50 14.88
C LEU A 49 11.22 17.39 14.23
N TYR A 50 11.38 17.71 12.93
CA TYR A 50 10.37 18.45 12.17
C TYR A 50 9.01 17.75 12.18
N LEU A 51 8.98 16.44 11.91
CA LEU A 51 7.74 15.66 11.91
C LEU A 51 7.05 15.67 13.28
N LEU A 52 7.82 15.51 14.36
CA LEU A 52 7.30 15.56 15.72
C LEU A 52 6.72 16.94 16.07
N ILE A 53 7.45 18.01 15.76
CA ILE A 53 6.98 19.39 16.00
C ILE A 53 5.72 19.68 15.18
N HIS A 54 5.75 19.35 13.89
CA HIS A 54 4.61 19.56 12.99
C HIS A 54 3.36 18.84 13.50
N PHE A 55 3.51 17.56 13.88
CA PHE A 55 2.43 16.78 14.46
C PHE A 55 1.89 17.40 15.75
N ALA A 56 2.78 17.80 16.67
CA ALA A 56 2.38 18.43 17.93
C ALA A 56 1.61 19.74 17.72
N VAL A 57 2.06 20.59 16.80
CA VAL A 57 1.37 21.84 16.43
C VAL A 57 -0.02 21.57 15.88
N MET A 58 -0.15 20.59 14.98
CA MET A 58 -1.44 20.21 14.41
C MET A 58 -2.40 19.70 15.48
N VAL A 59 -1.96 18.76 16.33
CA VAL A 59 -2.77 18.21 17.43
C VAL A 59 -3.20 19.31 18.39
N TYR A 60 -2.28 20.19 18.80
CA TYR A 60 -2.59 21.30 19.69
C TYR A 60 -3.58 22.28 19.05
N GLY A 61 -3.39 22.62 17.78
CA GLY A 61 -4.30 23.49 17.02
C GLY A 61 -5.71 22.91 16.94
N PHE A 62 -5.84 21.63 16.62
CA PHE A 62 -7.14 20.95 16.60
C PHE A 62 -7.76 20.84 17.99
N HIS A 63 -6.97 20.57 19.02
CA HIS A 63 -7.47 20.51 20.39
C HIS A 63 -8.04 21.86 20.84
N GLN A 64 -7.32 22.96 20.56
CA GLN A 64 -7.79 24.32 20.84
C GLN A 64 -9.05 24.66 20.05
N LEU A 65 -9.11 24.27 18.78
CA LEU A 65 -10.28 24.47 17.93
C LEU A 65 -11.50 23.72 18.49
N ALA A 66 -11.32 22.46 18.88
CA ALA A 66 -12.36 21.62 19.45
C ALA A 66 -12.89 22.22 20.76
N LEU A 67 -12.00 22.62 21.69
CA LEU A 67 -12.41 23.26 22.94
C LEU A 67 -13.23 24.52 22.70
N ARG A 68 -12.79 25.41 21.80
CA ARG A 68 -13.51 26.66 21.49
C ARG A 68 -14.89 26.41 20.88
N HIS A 69 -15.08 25.38 20.08
CA HIS A 69 -16.36 25.10 19.41
C HIS A 69 -17.30 24.23 20.23
N LEU A 70 -16.77 23.35 21.09
CA LEU A 70 -17.57 22.52 21.99
C LEU A 70 -18.04 23.32 23.22
N VAL A 71 -17.20 24.21 23.78
CA VAL A 71 -17.57 25.05 24.92
C VAL A 71 -18.55 26.16 24.54
N ARG A 72 -18.50 26.69 23.31
CA ARG A 72 -19.40 27.76 22.86
C ARG A 72 -20.81 27.28 22.50
N LYS A 73 -21.04 25.97 22.43
CA LYS A 73 -22.34 25.37 22.10
C LYS A 73 -23.15 24.94 23.33
N VAL A 74 -22.67 25.23 24.54
CA VAL A 74 -23.38 25.05 25.82
C VAL A 74 -23.67 26.43 26.39
#